data_AF-A0A8J2PEU5-F1
#
_entry.id   AF-A0A8J2PEU5-F1
#
_cell.length_a   1.000
_cell.length_b   1.000
_cell.length_c   1.000
_cell.angle_alpha   90.00
_cell.angle_beta   90.00
_cell.angle_gamma   90.00
#
_symmetry.space_group_name_H-M   'P 1'
#
loop_
_entity.id
_entity.type
_entity.pdbx_description
1 polymer ?
#
loop_
_entity_poly.entity_id
_entity_poly.type
_entity_poly.pdbx_seq_one_letter_code
_entity_poly.pdbx_strand_id
1 'polypeptide(L)'
;MFRYLSNGTIDFALGGIAFTPERSKYFDFSRTYYVDSYTFISPTIKQKTKIRNIIMKPFRTSVWYHIVGAELFTAVMLYIIANIERKMSKKLKFPFAKHDEWFTRFGNVTSFAITQMFQKPCNRFPRSAALCWICHLSSLAFYILGIVFITHLISNMTSPKIIPSVDKSSNIIHSGIPLDIRDYEAELGEYLRSKRPELWKHATLVNWLDSCQSIKRVSRGTKIYMDTRSRLSFYHRFVYNKTRVFSFHISSENILPDVNLAWAMQKNWPFRRAFDRILSQAVESGLVHYWMGNFRRGRTAWDGNTEAMLIDETAEFLLDWSSSVTRGNKKSLGPGQRENQYEYEQLTMIELDGIRRCFIIG
;
A
#
# COMPACT_ATOMS: atom_id res chain seq x y z
N MET A 1 -14.32 4.70 30.85
CA MET A 1 -13.96 6.15 30.92
C MET A 1 -15.10 7.12 31.29
N PHE A 2 -16.09 7.42 30.43
CA PHE A 2 -17.05 8.53 30.64
C PHE A 2 -17.86 8.43 31.94
N ARG A 3 -18.14 7.20 32.41
CA ARG A 3 -18.74 6.96 33.72
C ARG A 3 -17.93 7.58 34.88
N TYR A 4 -16.60 7.48 34.84
CA TYR A 4 -15.72 8.06 35.86
C TYR A 4 -15.59 9.59 35.77
N LEU A 5 -15.72 10.15 34.58
CA LEU A 5 -15.86 11.61 34.41
C LEU A 5 -17.19 12.08 35.00
N SER A 6 -18.29 11.36 34.71
CA SER A 6 -19.64 11.78 35.11
C SER A 6 -19.90 11.70 36.61
N ASN A 7 -19.27 10.75 37.30
CA ASN A 7 -19.43 10.59 38.75
C ASN A 7 -18.41 11.40 39.58
N GLY A 8 -17.59 12.23 38.93
CA GLY A 8 -16.60 13.06 39.61
C GLY A 8 -15.36 12.31 40.10
N THR A 9 -15.15 11.05 39.70
CA THR A 9 -13.98 10.26 40.15
C THR A 9 -12.68 10.78 39.53
N ILE A 10 -12.74 11.31 38.30
CA ILE A 10 -11.59 11.85 37.56
C ILE A 10 -11.94 13.22 37.00
N ASP A 11 -10.99 14.15 37.03
CA ASP A 11 -11.23 15.55 36.66
C ASP A 11 -11.18 15.75 35.13
N PHE A 12 -10.33 15.00 34.44
CA PHE A 12 -10.21 14.98 32.98
C PHE A 12 -9.68 13.62 32.49
N ALA A 13 -9.89 13.34 31.20
CA ALA A 13 -9.41 12.15 30.52
C ALA A 13 -8.62 12.52 29.26
N LEU A 14 -7.40 12.00 29.17
CA LEU A 14 -6.51 12.12 28.02
C LEU A 14 -6.64 10.88 27.13
N GLY A 15 -6.86 11.09 25.84
CA GLY A 15 -6.97 10.03 24.86
C GLY A 15 -7.44 10.57 23.51
N GLY A 16 -7.52 9.71 22.50
CA GLY A 16 -8.08 10.02 21.19
C GLY A 16 -9.61 10.16 21.22
N ILE A 17 -10.14 11.06 22.05
CA ILE A 17 -11.58 11.25 22.24
C ILE A 17 -12.08 12.23 21.19
N ALA A 18 -13.02 11.79 20.37
CA ALA A 18 -13.71 12.66 19.44
C ALA A 18 -14.69 13.59 20.18
N PHE A 19 -14.61 14.88 19.87
CA PHE A 19 -15.57 15.89 20.26
C PHE A 19 -16.87 15.69 19.46
N THR A 20 -17.98 15.52 20.16
CA THR A 20 -19.32 15.52 19.54
C THR A 20 -20.27 16.45 20.28
N PRO A 21 -21.23 17.10 19.59
CA PRO A 21 -22.25 17.93 20.23
C PRO A 21 -22.99 17.20 21.35
N GLU A 22 -23.26 15.91 21.18
CA GLU A 22 -23.94 15.05 22.14
C GLU A 22 -23.12 14.91 23.43
N ARG A 23 -21.81 14.65 23.32
CA ARG A 23 -20.92 14.54 24.49
C ARG A 23 -20.71 15.90 25.17
N SER A 24 -20.71 17.00 24.42
CA SER A 24 -20.52 18.35 24.95
C SER A 24 -21.64 18.81 25.90
N LYS A 25 -22.81 18.16 25.83
CA LYS A 25 -23.91 18.39 26.76
C LYS A 25 -23.57 17.94 28.18
N TYR A 26 -22.79 16.86 28.31
CA TYR A 26 -22.46 16.22 29.58
C TYR A 26 -21.07 16.56 30.09
N PHE A 27 -20.12 16.79 29.17
CA PHE A 27 -18.72 17.04 29.49
C PHE A 27 -18.26 18.36 28.87
N ASP A 28 -17.24 18.96 29.47
CA ASP A 28 -16.49 20.00 28.78
C ASP A 28 -15.34 19.36 28.01
N PHE A 29 -14.88 20.04 26.96
CA PHE A 29 -13.76 19.59 26.16
C PHE A 29 -12.70 20.68 26.09
N SER A 30 -11.45 20.24 26.01
CA SER A 30 -10.36 21.12 25.57
C SER A 30 -10.63 21.63 24.16
N ARG A 31 -9.84 22.61 23.72
CA ARG A 31 -9.70 22.90 22.29
C ARG A 31 -9.26 21.64 21.53
N THR A 32 -9.69 21.54 20.27
CA THR A 32 -9.23 20.49 19.37
C THR A 32 -7.72 20.58 19.23
N TYR A 33 -7.00 19.52 19.57
CA TYR A 33 -5.55 19.46 19.43
C TYR A 33 -5.12 18.75 18.15
N TYR A 34 -5.99 17.90 17.61
CA TYR A 34 -5.71 17.13 16.41
C TYR A 34 -7.00 16.87 15.62
N VAL A 35 -6.93 16.99 14.30
CA VAL A 35 -8.03 16.61 13.39
C VAL A 35 -7.64 15.31 12.71
N ASP A 36 -8.46 14.28 12.90
CA ASP A 36 -8.28 12.97 12.28
C ASP A 36 -9.43 12.66 11.30
N SER A 37 -9.44 11.45 10.75
CA SER A 37 -10.51 10.97 9.89
C SER A 37 -10.73 9.48 10.10
N TYR A 38 -11.94 8.98 9.89
CA TYR A 38 -12.17 7.55 9.77
C TYR A 38 -11.95 7.10 8.33
N THR A 39 -11.24 5.99 8.19
CA THR A 39 -11.01 5.31 6.91
C THR A 39 -11.05 3.80 7.17
N PHE A 40 -10.76 3.00 6.16
CA PHE A 40 -10.72 1.56 6.31
C PHE A 40 -9.46 0.99 5.67
N ILE A 41 -9.09 -0.19 6.16
CA ILE A 41 -8.08 -1.02 5.53
C ILE A 41 -8.73 -2.18 4.81
N SER A 42 -8.25 -2.45 3.60
CA SER A 42 -8.68 -3.59 2.80
C SER A 42 -7.52 -4.53 2.50
N PRO A 43 -7.82 -5.81 2.23
CA PRO A 43 -6.79 -6.73 1.81
C PRO A 43 -6.11 -6.28 0.52
N THR A 44 -4.80 -6.54 0.43
CA THR A 44 -4.05 -6.35 -0.80
C THR A 44 -4.05 -7.64 -1.61
N ILE A 45 -4.50 -7.58 -2.85
CA ILE A 45 -4.47 -8.73 -3.74
C ILE A 45 -3.13 -8.70 -4.46
N LYS A 46 -2.28 -9.69 -4.18
CA LYS A 46 -1.11 -9.95 -5.02
C LYS A 46 -1.64 -10.41 -6.38
N GLN A 47 -1.65 -9.50 -7.35
CA GLN A 47 -2.10 -9.82 -8.69
C GLN A 47 -1.21 -10.96 -9.22
N LYS A 48 -1.79 -12.15 -9.44
CA LYS A 48 -1.10 -13.24 -10.13
C LYS A 48 -0.88 -12.81 -11.57
N THR A 49 0.27 -12.18 -11.84
CA THR A 49 0.66 -11.81 -13.18
C THR A 49 1.01 -13.10 -13.93
N LYS A 50 0.18 -13.47 -14.92
CA LYS A 50 0.56 -14.51 -15.87
C LYS A 50 1.91 -14.12 -16.50
N ILE A 51 2.86 -15.04 -16.61
CA ILE A 51 4.22 -14.78 -17.15
C ILE A 51 4.15 -14.06 -18.50
N ARG A 52 3.21 -14.44 -19.36
CA ARG A 52 2.94 -13.75 -20.64
C ARG A 52 2.67 -12.25 -20.47
N ASN A 53 1.89 -11.87 -19.46
CA ASN A 53 1.58 -10.48 -19.18
C ASN A 53 2.80 -9.75 -18.60
N ILE A 54 3.75 -10.45 -17.98
CA ILE A 54 5.00 -9.82 -17.49
C ILE A 54 5.90 -9.48 -18.69
N ILE A 55 6.03 -10.39 -19.65
CA ILE A 55 6.93 -10.23 -20.81
C ILE A 55 6.40 -9.20 -21.81
N MET A 56 5.08 -9.17 -22.06
CA MET A 56 4.49 -8.29 -23.08
C MET A 56 4.17 -6.87 -22.58
N LYS A 57 4.09 -6.67 -21.26
CA LYS A 57 3.71 -5.39 -20.61
C LYS A 57 4.74 -4.26 -20.68
N PRO A 58 6.06 -4.47 -20.84
CA PRO A 58 7.02 -3.37 -20.94
C PRO A 58 6.70 -2.39 -22.06
N PHE A 59 6.04 -2.87 -23.13
CA PHE A 59 5.65 -2.05 -24.27
C PHE A 59 4.15 -2.13 -24.54
N ARG A 60 3.58 -1.02 -25.03
CA ARG A 60 2.22 -1.00 -25.56
C ARG A 60 2.16 -1.87 -26.83
N THR A 61 0.99 -2.46 -27.11
CA THR A 61 0.77 -3.26 -28.33
C THR A 61 1.16 -2.50 -29.60
N SER A 62 0.94 -1.18 -29.64
CA SER A 62 1.38 -0.34 -30.76
C SER A 62 2.88 -0.42 -31.00
N VAL A 63 3.71 -0.33 -29.95
CA VAL A 63 5.18 -0.37 -30.07
C VAL A 63 5.64 -1.71 -30.64
N TRP A 64 5.01 -2.82 -30.26
CA TRP A 64 5.31 -4.13 -30.85
C TRP A 64 5.08 -4.16 -32.37
N TYR A 65 4.01 -3.56 -32.87
CA TYR A 65 3.79 -3.43 -34.31
C TYR A 65 4.84 -2.56 -34.99
N HIS A 66 5.29 -1.47 -34.34
CA HIS A 66 6.36 -0.62 -34.88
C HIS A 66 7.70 -1.35 -34.91
N ILE A 67 8.00 -2.19 -33.91
CA ILE A 67 9.22 -3.03 -33.88
C ILE A 67 9.21 -3.98 -35.07
N VAL A 68 8.12 -4.73 -35.26
CA VAL A 68 7.98 -5.66 -36.40
C VAL A 68 8.01 -4.91 -37.74
N GLY A 69 7.36 -3.76 -37.82
CA GLY A 69 7.37 -2.92 -39.02
C GLY A 69 8.75 -2.36 -39.35
N ALA A 70 9.48 -1.85 -38.37
CA ALA A 70 10.84 -1.33 -38.53
C ALA A 70 11.83 -2.42 -38.93
N GLU A 71 11.65 -3.62 -38.39
CA GLU A 71 12.44 -4.81 -38.72
C GLU A 71 12.21 -5.25 -40.18
N LEU A 72 10.94 -5.37 -40.61
CA LEU A 72 10.61 -5.67 -42.00
C LEU A 72 11.11 -4.58 -42.95
N PHE A 73 10.97 -3.31 -42.57
CA PHE A 73 11.48 -2.18 -43.35
C PHE A 73 13.01 -2.25 -43.51
N THR A 74 13.74 -2.54 -42.44
CA THR A 74 15.20 -2.70 -42.48
C THR A 74 15.60 -3.84 -43.41
N ALA A 75 14.94 -4.99 -43.34
CA ALA A 75 15.22 -6.12 -44.22
C ALA A 75 14.97 -5.79 -45.70
N VAL A 76 13.87 -5.09 -46.01
CA VAL A 76 13.55 -4.64 -47.38
C VAL A 76 14.59 -3.64 -47.88
N MET A 77 14.99 -2.65 -47.07
CA MET A 77 15.98 -1.65 -47.44
C MET A 77 17.36 -2.27 -47.73
N LEU A 78 17.83 -3.16 -46.85
CA LEU A 78 19.09 -3.89 -47.04
C LEU A 78 19.05 -4.73 -48.33
N TYR A 79 17.94 -5.42 -48.61
CA TYR A 79 17.79 -6.21 -49.83
C TYR A 79 17.82 -5.34 -51.09
N ILE A 80 17.12 -4.20 -51.10
CA ILE A 80 17.10 -3.27 -52.24
C ILE A 80 18.50 -2.72 -52.50
N ILE A 81 19.18 -2.22 -51.47
CA ILE A 81 20.51 -1.61 -51.59
C ILE A 81 21.53 -2.64 -52.06
N ALA A 82 21.56 -3.84 -51.47
CA ALA A 82 22.46 -4.91 -51.92
C ALA A 82 22.23 -5.29 -53.39
N ASN A 83 20.98 -5.27 -53.87
CA ASN A 83 20.67 -5.54 -55.27
C ASN A 83 21.06 -4.40 -56.21
N ILE A 84 20.89 -3.15 -55.80
CA ILE A 84 21.33 -1.96 -56.55
C ILE A 84 22.85 -1.96 -56.66
N GLU A 85 23.57 -2.16 -55.56
CA GLU A 85 25.03 -2.22 -55.52
C GLU A 85 25.57 -3.37 -56.37
N ARG A 86 24.95 -4.55 -56.32
CA ARG A 86 25.30 -5.68 -57.20
C ARG A 86 25.17 -5.31 -58.68
N LYS A 87 24.07 -4.65 -59.07
CA LYS A 87 23.85 -4.22 -60.46
C LYS A 87 24.89 -3.18 -60.89
N MET A 88 25.17 -2.18 -60.05
CA MET A 88 26.16 -1.12 -60.34
C MET A 88 27.58 -1.68 -60.40
N SER A 89 27.96 -2.54 -59.47
CA SER A 89 29.29 -3.16 -59.43
C SER A 89 29.54 -4.07 -60.62
N LYS A 90 28.53 -4.81 -61.11
CA LYS A 90 28.62 -5.56 -62.39
C LYS A 90 28.90 -4.64 -63.57
N LYS A 91 28.22 -3.48 -63.64
CA LYS A 91 28.39 -2.49 -64.72
C LYS A 91 29.77 -1.81 -64.67
N LEU A 92 30.25 -1.49 -63.48
CA LEU A 92 31.49 -0.74 -63.25
C LEU A 92 32.73 -1.63 -63.00
N LYS A 93 32.58 -2.96 -63.05
CA LYS A 93 33.64 -3.96 -62.79
C LYS A 93 34.34 -3.80 -61.43
N PHE A 94 33.65 -3.26 -60.42
CA PHE A 94 34.22 -3.13 -59.07
C PHE A 94 34.29 -4.48 -58.34
N PRO A 95 35.37 -4.80 -57.61
CA PRO A 95 35.55 -6.10 -56.93
C PRO A 95 34.67 -6.29 -55.67
N PHE A 96 34.02 -5.24 -55.17
CA PHE A 96 33.25 -5.28 -53.91
C PHE A 96 32.01 -6.20 -53.96
N ALA A 97 31.40 -6.45 -55.13
CA ALA A 97 30.16 -7.22 -55.22
C ALA A 97 30.24 -8.69 -54.79
N LYS A 98 31.43 -9.30 -54.78
CA LYS A 98 31.55 -10.73 -54.42
C LYS A 98 31.36 -10.96 -52.92
N HIS A 99 31.72 -10.01 -52.07
CA HIS A 99 31.59 -10.17 -50.62
C HIS A 99 30.15 -9.98 -50.12
N ASP A 100 29.41 -9.06 -50.75
CA ASP A 100 28.05 -8.70 -50.33
C ASP A 100 26.96 -9.53 -51.05
N GLU A 101 27.35 -10.52 -51.86
CA GLU A 101 26.42 -11.39 -52.59
C GLU A 101 25.46 -12.13 -51.65
N TRP A 102 25.89 -12.43 -50.42
CA TRP A 102 25.05 -13.07 -49.41
C TRP A 102 23.79 -12.24 -49.08
N PHE A 103 23.87 -10.90 -49.09
CA PHE A 103 22.76 -9.99 -48.82
C PHE A 103 21.81 -9.81 -50.02
N THR A 104 22.09 -10.44 -51.16
CA THR A 104 21.23 -10.32 -52.35
C THR A 104 20.03 -11.26 -52.32
N ARG A 105 19.99 -12.19 -51.36
CA ARG A 105 18.87 -13.11 -51.12
C ARG A 105 18.02 -12.58 -49.96
N PHE A 106 16.72 -12.41 -50.18
CA PHE A 106 15.81 -11.83 -49.18
C PHE A 106 15.84 -12.59 -47.84
N GLY A 107 15.77 -13.92 -47.86
CA GLY A 107 15.80 -14.74 -46.64
C GLY A 107 17.08 -14.57 -45.81
N ASN A 108 18.23 -14.34 -46.44
CA ASN A 108 19.48 -14.07 -45.74
C ASN A 108 19.43 -12.71 -45.03
N VAL A 109 18.92 -11.68 -45.71
CA VAL A 109 18.78 -10.34 -45.15
C VAL A 109 17.78 -10.32 -44.00
N THR A 110 16.64 -11.01 -44.14
CA THR A 110 15.66 -11.15 -43.05
C THR A 110 16.27 -11.88 -41.85
N SER A 111 17.01 -12.98 -42.08
CA SER A 111 17.70 -13.69 -41.00
C SER A 111 18.75 -12.81 -40.31
N PHE A 112 19.45 -11.98 -41.08
CA PHE A 112 20.44 -11.05 -40.55
C PHE A 112 19.78 -9.97 -39.69
N ALA A 113 18.72 -9.34 -40.18
CA ALA A 113 17.99 -8.32 -39.44
C ALA A 113 17.43 -8.90 -38.13
N ILE A 114 16.84 -10.11 -38.15
CA ILE A 114 16.36 -10.79 -36.95
C ILE A 114 17.50 -11.03 -35.96
N THR A 115 18.68 -11.41 -36.46
CA THR A 115 19.88 -11.61 -35.64
C THR A 115 20.31 -10.30 -34.96
N GLN A 116 20.22 -9.16 -35.65
CA GLN A 116 20.48 -7.83 -35.09
C GLN A 116 19.45 -7.45 -34.03
N MET A 117 18.15 -7.71 -34.25
CA MET A 117 17.10 -7.46 -33.27
C MET A 117 17.37 -8.20 -31.95
N PHE A 118 17.87 -9.44 -32.02
CA PHE A 118 18.26 -10.24 -30.85
C PHE A 118 19.69 -9.96 -30.36
N GLN A 119 20.40 -8.98 -30.93
CA GLN A 119 21.77 -8.60 -30.59
C GLN A 119 22.75 -9.78 -30.62
N LYS A 120 22.51 -10.75 -31.50
CA LYS A 120 23.39 -11.91 -31.65
C LYS A 120 24.53 -11.57 -32.61
N PRO A 121 25.75 -12.08 -32.37
CA PRO A 121 26.85 -11.91 -33.31
C PRO A 121 26.51 -12.61 -34.63
N CYS A 122 26.82 -11.95 -35.76
CA CYS A 122 26.71 -12.54 -37.09
C CYS A 122 28.09 -12.65 -37.73
N ASN A 123 28.41 -13.83 -38.27
CA ASN A 123 29.70 -14.09 -38.93
C ASN A 123 29.81 -13.46 -40.33
N ARG A 124 28.75 -12.81 -40.81
CA ARG A 124 28.67 -12.15 -42.12
C ARG A 124 28.33 -10.69 -41.90
N PHE A 125 29.22 -9.80 -42.32
CA PHE A 125 29.02 -8.35 -42.23
C PHE A 125 29.18 -7.75 -43.64
N PRO A 126 28.32 -6.80 -44.05
CA PRO A 126 28.48 -6.16 -45.35
C PRO A 126 29.79 -5.37 -45.38
N ARG A 127 30.37 -5.19 -46.58
CA ARG A 127 31.55 -4.34 -46.78
C ARG A 127 31.21 -3.00 -47.40
N SER A 128 30.09 -2.90 -48.13
CA SER A 128 29.64 -1.60 -48.63
C SER A 128 29.32 -0.63 -47.49
N ALA A 129 29.81 0.61 -47.63
CA ALA A 129 29.55 1.68 -46.68
C ALA A 129 28.05 1.93 -46.45
N ALA A 130 27.21 1.87 -47.49
CA ALA A 130 25.78 2.13 -47.37
C ALA A 130 25.07 1.05 -46.54
N LEU A 131 25.36 -0.23 -46.83
CA LEU A 131 24.83 -1.36 -46.05
C LEU A 131 25.35 -1.31 -44.60
N CYS A 132 26.64 -1.01 -44.39
CA CYS A 132 27.22 -0.86 -43.05
C CYS A 132 26.47 0.19 -42.22
N TRP A 133 26.19 1.37 -42.78
CA TRP A 133 25.49 2.44 -42.06
C TRP A 133 24.09 2.02 -41.61
N ILE A 134 23.31 1.37 -42.48
CA ILE A 134 21.97 0.88 -42.14
C ILE A 134 22.06 -0.21 -41.07
N CYS A 135 23.01 -1.14 -41.21
CA CYS A 135 23.24 -2.19 -40.23
C CYS A 135 23.60 -1.62 -38.86
N HIS A 136 24.49 -0.63 -38.80
CA HIS A 136 24.90 0.01 -37.54
C HIS A 136 23.76 0.82 -36.92
N LEU A 137 23.02 1.60 -37.72
CA LEU A 137 21.90 2.40 -37.22
C LEU A 137 20.78 1.50 -36.68
N SER A 138 20.43 0.43 -37.40
CA SER A 138 19.45 -0.57 -36.95
C SER A 138 19.93 -1.25 -35.66
N SER A 139 21.19 -1.69 -35.62
CA SER A 139 21.78 -2.33 -34.42
C SER A 139 21.77 -1.39 -33.22
N LEU A 140 22.10 -0.10 -33.40
CA LEU A 140 22.04 0.90 -32.34
C LEU A 140 20.61 1.13 -31.85
N ALA A 141 19.64 1.21 -32.77
CA ALA A 141 18.23 1.37 -32.42
C ALA A 141 17.71 0.18 -31.59
N PHE A 142 18.00 -1.05 -32.01
CA PHE A 142 17.62 -2.26 -31.27
C PHE A 142 18.42 -2.44 -29.96
N TYR A 143 19.65 -1.92 -29.90
CA TYR A 143 20.42 -1.86 -28.66
C TYR A 143 19.73 -0.98 -27.62
N ILE A 144 19.40 0.26 -27.99
CA ILE A 144 18.68 1.20 -27.12
C ILE A 144 17.32 0.63 -26.71
N LEU A 145 16.57 0.08 -27.67
CA LEU A 145 15.26 -0.52 -27.40
C LEU A 145 15.36 -1.70 -26.42
N GLY A 146 16.39 -2.55 -26.57
CA GLY A 146 16.66 -3.66 -25.67
C GLY A 146 16.95 -3.19 -24.24
N ILE A 147 17.75 -2.14 -24.07
CA ILE A 147 18.02 -1.55 -22.74
C ILE A 147 16.73 -1.01 -22.11
N VAL A 148 15.92 -0.26 -22.86
CA VAL A 148 14.66 0.30 -22.36
C VAL A 148 13.70 -0.83 -21.97
N PHE A 149 13.59 -1.88 -22.79
CA PHE A 149 12.77 -3.05 -22.51
C PHE A 149 13.19 -3.74 -21.21
N ILE A 150 14.48 -4.04 -21.05
CA ILE A 150 15.01 -4.70 -19.85
C ILE A 150 14.79 -3.84 -18.62
N THR A 151 15.04 -2.52 -18.70
CA THR A 151 14.85 -1.59 -17.58
C THR A 151 13.39 -1.56 -17.13
N HIS A 152 12.45 -1.48 -18.08
CA HIS A 152 11.02 -1.53 -17.76
C HIS A 152 10.58 -2.89 -17.21
N LEU A 153 11.15 -3.98 -17.73
CA LEU A 153 10.87 -5.32 -17.24
C LEU A 153 11.33 -5.48 -15.80
N ILE A 154 12.58 -5.09 -15.49
CA ILE A 154 13.15 -5.11 -14.14
C ILE A 154 12.29 -4.26 -13.21
N SER A 155 11.94 -3.03 -13.60
CA SER A 155 11.08 -2.15 -12.79
C SER A 155 9.72 -2.78 -12.48
N ASN A 156 9.09 -3.42 -13.46
CA ASN A 156 7.82 -4.13 -13.26
C ASN A 156 7.95 -5.39 -12.41
N MET A 157 9.11 -6.05 -12.42
CA MET A 157 9.37 -7.25 -11.62
C MET A 157 9.77 -6.92 -10.18
N THR A 158 10.48 -5.81 -9.95
CA THR A 158 10.92 -5.38 -8.61
C THR A 158 9.79 -4.72 -7.82
N SER A 159 8.86 -4.04 -8.50
CA SER A 159 7.73 -3.36 -7.86
C SER A 159 6.42 -4.07 -8.23
N PRO A 160 6.08 -5.20 -7.57
CA PRO A 160 4.79 -5.83 -7.80
C PRO A 160 3.71 -4.81 -7.49
N LYS A 161 2.85 -4.53 -8.48
CA LYS A 161 1.72 -3.63 -8.29
C LYS A 161 0.77 -4.29 -7.28
N ILE A 162 0.81 -3.79 -6.07
CA ILE A 162 -0.15 -4.13 -5.04
C ILE A 162 -1.45 -3.41 -5.40
N ILE A 163 -2.47 -4.18 -5.76
CA ILE A 163 -3.78 -3.63 -6.10
C ILE A 163 -4.67 -3.83 -4.86
N PRO A 164 -5.27 -2.76 -4.32
CA PRO A 164 -6.24 -2.92 -3.25
C PRO A 164 -7.46 -3.69 -3.72
N SER A 165 -7.96 -4.61 -2.89
CA SER A 165 -9.23 -5.27 -3.16
C SER A 165 -10.38 -4.27 -3.19
N VAL A 166 -10.37 -3.31 -2.26
CA VAL A 166 -11.38 -2.26 -2.10
C VAL A 166 -10.70 -0.96 -1.71
N ASP A 167 -10.89 0.10 -2.50
CA ASP A 167 -10.37 1.44 -2.17
C ASP A 167 -11.46 2.44 -1.80
N LYS A 168 -12.69 2.27 -2.31
CA LYS A 168 -13.82 3.14 -2.01
C LYS A 168 -14.87 2.44 -1.16
N SER A 169 -15.52 3.18 -0.26
CA SER A 169 -16.56 2.70 0.64
C SER A 169 -17.74 2.10 -0.11
N SER A 170 -18.10 2.67 -1.27
CA SER A 170 -19.13 2.14 -2.18
C SER A 170 -18.85 0.71 -2.65
N ASN A 171 -17.57 0.34 -2.77
CA ASN A 171 -17.17 -0.97 -3.28
C ASN A 171 -17.10 -2.04 -2.18
N ILE A 172 -17.22 -1.64 -0.89
CA ILE A 172 -17.16 -2.59 0.24
C ILE A 172 -18.29 -3.63 0.10
N ILE A 173 -19.52 -3.18 -0.15
CA ILE A 173 -20.69 -4.07 -0.25
C ILE A 173 -20.57 -4.99 -1.47
N HIS A 174 -20.13 -4.45 -2.61
CA HIS A 174 -19.96 -5.23 -3.84
C HIS A 174 -18.79 -6.22 -3.78
N SER A 175 -17.83 -6.02 -2.89
CA SER A 175 -16.68 -6.91 -2.76
C SER A 175 -17.02 -8.28 -2.16
N GLY A 176 -18.13 -8.39 -1.43
CA GLY A 176 -18.49 -9.59 -0.67
C GLY A 176 -17.57 -9.87 0.53
N ILE A 177 -16.62 -8.98 0.84
CA ILE A 177 -15.72 -9.12 1.99
C ILE A 177 -16.42 -8.52 3.21
N PRO A 178 -16.57 -9.27 4.33
CA PRO A 178 -17.24 -8.73 5.51
C PRO A 178 -16.46 -7.57 6.14
N LEU A 179 -17.20 -6.60 6.68
CA LEU A 179 -16.68 -5.39 7.28
C LEU A 179 -16.72 -5.50 8.81
N ASP A 180 -15.58 -5.26 9.45
CA ASP A 180 -15.47 -5.09 10.90
C ASP A 180 -15.32 -3.59 11.21
N ILE A 181 -16.14 -3.07 12.13
CA ILE A 181 -16.10 -1.67 12.57
C ILE A 181 -15.87 -1.62 14.06
N ARG A 182 -14.91 -0.81 14.48
CA ARG A 182 -14.76 -0.50 15.89
C ARG A 182 -15.77 0.56 16.31
N ASP A 183 -16.72 0.20 17.17
CA ASP A 183 -17.70 1.17 17.69
C ASP A 183 -17.09 1.98 18.84
N TYR A 184 -16.69 3.22 18.51
CA TYR A 184 -16.36 4.34 19.40
C TYR A 184 -17.49 4.81 20.34
N GLU A 185 -18.67 4.18 20.26
CA GLU A 185 -19.90 4.59 20.96
C GLU A 185 -20.22 6.09 20.82
N ALA A 186 -20.16 6.63 19.60
CA ALA A 186 -20.96 7.81 19.22
C ALA A 186 -20.81 8.12 17.74
N GLU A 187 -19.67 8.72 17.36
CA GLU A 187 -19.64 9.54 16.16
C GLU A 187 -19.68 8.74 14.85
N LEU A 188 -18.79 7.74 14.72
CA LEU A 188 -18.77 6.90 13.51
C LEU A 188 -20.06 6.11 13.38
N GLY A 189 -20.55 5.52 14.48
CA GLY A 189 -21.78 4.73 14.47
C GLY A 189 -23.00 5.58 14.09
N GLU A 190 -23.15 6.77 14.67
CA GLU A 190 -24.22 7.71 14.34
C GLU A 190 -24.13 8.22 12.90
N TYR A 191 -22.93 8.57 12.46
CA TYR A 191 -22.68 8.96 11.07
C TYR A 191 -23.04 7.84 10.09
N LEU A 192 -22.62 6.60 10.35
CA LEU A 192 -22.94 5.48 9.49
C LEU A 192 -24.43 5.15 9.52
N ARG A 193 -25.08 5.15 10.68
CA ARG A 193 -26.54 4.92 10.78
C ARG A 193 -27.34 5.97 10.01
N SER A 194 -26.91 7.23 10.02
CA SER A 194 -27.63 8.35 9.40
C SER A 194 -27.29 8.55 7.92
N LYS A 195 -26.01 8.46 7.53
CA LYS A 195 -25.52 8.80 6.18
C LYS A 195 -25.17 7.59 5.33
N ARG A 196 -24.86 6.44 5.93
CA ARG A 196 -24.42 5.20 5.26
C ARG A 196 -25.04 3.94 5.88
N PRO A 197 -26.38 3.87 6.04
CA PRO A 197 -27.02 2.76 6.76
C PRO A 197 -26.74 1.40 6.13
N GLU A 198 -26.47 1.36 4.83
CA GLU A 198 -26.05 0.17 4.09
C GLU A 198 -24.74 -0.42 4.61
N LEU A 199 -23.74 0.42 4.93
CA LEU A 199 -22.47 -0.03 5.50
C LEU A 199 -22.66 -0.48 6.94
N TRP A 200 -23.45 0.26 7.72
CA TRP A 200 -23.74 -0.07 9.12
C TRP A 200 -24.38 -1.45 9.25
N LYS A 201 -25.36 -1.78 8.39
CA LYS A 201 -26.05 -3.09 8.43
C LYS A 201 -25.14 -4.27 8.09
N HIS A 202 -24.12 -4.06 7.26
CA HIS A 202 -23.15 -5.12 6.88
C HIS A 202 -21.96 -5.21 7.84
N ALA A 203 -21.84 -4.26 8.76
CA ALA A 203 -20.73 -4.19 9.70
C ALA A 203 -20.92 -5.13 10.89
N THR A 204 -19.86 -5.84 11.25
CA THR A 204 -19.75 -6.50 12.55
C THR A 204 -19.03 -5.54 13.51
N LEU A 205 -19.64 -5.27 14.66
CA LEU A 205 -18.99 -4.44 15.68
C LEU A 205 -17.90 -5.26 16.36
N VAL A 206 -16.70 -4.68 16.46
CA VAL A 206 -15.56 -5.29 17.12
C VAL A 206 -15.09 -4.44 18.30
N ASN A 207 -14.73 -5.11 19.38
CA ASN A 207 -14.20 -4.47 20.58
C ASN A 207 -12.75 -4.02 20.36
N TRP A 208 -12.22 -3.22 21.30
CA TRP A 208 -10.81 -2.81 21.30
C TRP A 208 -9.86 -4.00 21.21
N LEU A 209 -10.10 -5.02 22.04
CA LEU A 209 -9.27 -6.22 22.13
C LEU A 209 -9.22 -7.00 20.80
N ASP A 210 -10.32 -6.95 20.03
CA ASP A 210 -10.43 -7.64 18.75
C ASP A 210 -9.89 -6.83 17.56
N SER A 211 -9.43 -5.59 17.78
CA SER A 211 -8.87 -4.74 16.72
C SER A 211 -7.64 -5.42 16.07
N CYS A 212 -6.76 -5.99 16.89
CA CYS A 212 -5.57 -6.71 16.40
C CYS A 212 -5.96 -7.93 15.56
N GLN A 213 -6.96 -8.70 15.98
CA GLN A 213 -7.46 -9.85 15.22
C GLN A 213 -8.10 -9.42 13.90
N SER A 214 -8.83 -8.31 13.89
CA SER A 214 -9.47 -7.76 12.70
C SER A 214 -8.42 -7.34 11.66
N ILE A 215 -7.36 -6.65 12.09
CA ILE A 215 -6.22 -6.29 11.22
C ILE A 215 -5.52 -7.55 10.69
N LYS A 216 -5.31 -8.56 11.54
CA LYS A 216 -4.77 -9.87 11.11
C LYS A 216 -5.67 -10.50 10.04
N ARG A 217 -6.99 -10.48 10.20
CA ARG A 217 -7.96 -11.00 9.21
C ARG A 217 -7.97 -10.21 7.89
N VAL A 218 -7.73 -8.89 7.93
CA VAL A 218 -7.56 -8.07 6.73
C VAL A 218 -6.34 -8.51 5.92
N SER A 219 -5.20 -8.71 6.58
CA SER A 219 -3.99 -9.18 5.89
C SER A 219 -4.13 -10.56 5.24
N ARG A 220 -5.01 -11.40 5.80
CA ARG A 220 -5.35 -12.73 5.28
C ARG A 220 -6.33 -12.70 4.11
N GLY A 221 -6.89 -11.54 3.75
CA GLY A 221 -7.89 -11.46 2.69
C GLY A 221 -9.32 -11.76 3.12
N THR A 222 -9.58 -11.85 4.42
CA THR A 222 -10.87 -12.36 4.94
C THR A 222 -11.83 -11.29 5.44
N LYS A 223 -11.33 -10.08 5.71
CA LYS A 223 -12.10 -8.98 6.30
C LYS A 223 -11.65 -7.62 5.76
N ILE A 224 -12.51 -6.63 5.88
CA ILE A 224 -12.19 -5.20 5.82
C ILE A 224 -12.33 -4.66 7.25
N TYR A 225 -11.47 -3.74 7.67
CA TYR A 225 -11.52 -3.16 9.02
C TYR A 225 -11.55 -1.64 8.95
N MET A 226 -12.47 -1.00 9.66
CA MET A 226 -12.65 0.45 9.71
C MET A 226 -12.22 1.03 11.06
N ASP A 227 -11.40 2.08 11.03
CA ASP A 227 -10.89 2.78 12.21
C ASP A 227 -10.35 4.17 11.84
N THR A 228 -9.78 4.87 12.80
CA THR A 228 -9.14 6.17 12.57
C THR A 228 -7.89 6.03 11.70
N ARG A 229 -7.68 6.99 10.79
CA ARG A 229 -6.57 6.99 9.84
C ARG A 229 -5.22 7.06 10.54
N SER A 230 -5.11 7.83 11.62
CA SER A 230 -3.88 7.89 12.42
C SER A 230 -3.48 6.52 12.97
N ARG A 231 -4.43 5.76 13.52
CA ARG A 231 -4.23 4.43 14.08
C ARG A 231 -3.92 3.39 13.01
N LEU A 232 -4.68 3.39 11.91
CA LEU A 232 -4.39 2.49 10.77
C LEU A 232 -3.02 2.77 10.15
N SER A 233 -2.61 4.04 10.07
CA SER A 233 -1.27 4.43 9.60
C SER A 233 -0.16 3.99 10.56
N PHE A 234 -0.41 4.08 11.88
CA PHE A 234 0.48 3.56 12.90
C PHE A 234 0.67 2.06 12.72
N TYR A 235 -0.41 1.28 12.66
CA TYR A 235 -0.33 -0.16 12.45
C TYR A 235 0.35 -0.52 11.14
N HIS A 236 0.02 0.19 10.05
CA HIS A 236 0.66 -0.04 8.75
C HIS A 236 2.18 0.11 8.88
N ARG A 237 2.68 1.20 9.48
CA ARG A 237 4.13 1.42 9.57
C ARG A 237 4.80 0.53 10.59
N PHE A 238 4.23 0.39 11.79
CA PHE A 238 4.82 -0.39 12.86
C PHE A 238 4.86 -1.89 12.53
N VAL A 239 3.72 -2.46 12.14
CA VAL A 239 3.60 -3.90 11.87
C VAL A 239 4.31 -4.26 10.57
N TYR A 240 4.17 -3.47 9.50
CA TYR A 240 4.84 -3.75 8.23
C TYR A 240 6.36 -3.67 8.37
N ASN A 241 6.90 -2.62 9.01
CA ASN A 241 8.35 -2.45 9.10
C ASN A 241 9.01 -3.56 9.93
N LYS A 242 8.35 -4.03 11.00
CA LYS A 242 8.90 -5.08 11.86
C LYS A 242 8.74 -6.48 11.27
N THR A 243 7.55 -6.81 10.78
CA THR A 243 7.25 -8.21 10.38
C THR A 243 7.46 -8.48 8.89
N ARG A 244 7.26 -7.47 8.02
CA ARG A 244 7.10 -7.65 6.56
C ARG A 244 6.02 -8.65 6.13
N VAL A 245 5.19 -9.15 7.05
CA VAL A 245 4.17 -10.18 6.78
C VAL A 245 2.81 -9.56 6.45
N PHE A 246 2.47 -8.46 7.11
CA PHE A 246 1.14 -7.85 6.99
C PHE A 246 1.14 -6.76 5.91
N SER A 247 0.60 -7.06 4.74
CA SER A 247 0.27 -6.04 3.74
C SER A 247 -1.25 -5.84 3.71
N PHE A 248 -1.67 -4.60 3.91
CA PHE A 248 -3.04 -4.15 3.71
C PHE A 248 -3.00 -2.76 3.09
N HIS A 249 -4.08 -2.36 2.43
CA HIS A 249 -4.20 -1.06 1.80
C HIS A 249 -5.06 -0.16 2.66
N ILE A 250 -4.58 1.04 3.00
CA ILE A 250 -5.40 2.07 3.63
C ILE A 250 -6.14 2.80 2.52
N SER A 251 -7.47 2.83 2.59
CA SER A 251 -8.32 3.51 1.62
C SER A 251 -7.91 4.97 1.40
N SER A 252 -7.99 5.39 0.14
CA SER A 252 -7.83 6.80 -0.23
C SER A 252 -9.00 7.68 0.26
N GLU A 253 -10.15 7.07 0.54
CA GLU A 253 -11.36 7.74 1.01
C GLU A 253 -11.36 7.93 2.53
N ASN A 254 -11.75 9.12 2.97
CA ASN A 254 -12.10 9.39 4.36
C ASN A 254 -13.62 9.29 4.49
N ILE A 255 -14.09 8.26 5.20
CA ILE A 255 -15.52 7.98 5.38
C ILE A 255 -16.19 9.07 6.20
N LEU A 256 -15.54 9.43 7.31
CA LEU A 256 -15.90 10.56 8.15
C LEU A 256 -14.67 11.49 8.22
N PRO A 257 -14.65 12.57 7.43
CA PRO A 257 -13.60 13.58 7.54
C PRO A 257 -13.76 14.39 8.82
N ASP A 258 -12.69 15.09 9.21
CA ASP A 258 -12.70 16.14 10.23
C ASP A 258 -13.13 15.72 11.65
N VAL A 259 -12.67 14.56 12.09
CA VAL A 259 -12.85 14.07 13.46
C VAL A 259 -11.99 14.91 14.40
N ASN A 260 -12.63 15.83 15.12
CA ASN A 260 -11.97 16.73 16.05
C ASN A 260 -11.61 15.98 17.34
N LEU A 261 -10.33 15.70 17.57
CA LEU A 261 -9.84 15.11 18.81
C LEU A 261 -9.60 16.19 19.85
N ALA A 262 -10.22 16.01 21.02
CA ALA A 262 -10.12 16.88 22.17
C ALA A 262 -10.13 16.04 23.46
N TRP A 263 -9.62 16.58 24.55
CA TRP A 263 -9.63 15.87 25.83
C TRP A 263 -10.89 16.22 26.63
N ALA A 264 -11.55 15.21 27.16
CA ALA A 264 -12.79 15.37 27.91
C ALA A 264 -12.49 15.76 29.37
N MET A 265 -13.27 16.67 29.91
CA MET A 265 -13.15 17.23 31.26
C MET A 265 -14.51 17.18 31.95
N GLN A 266 -14.50 17.19 33.28
CA GLN A 266 -15.73 17.43 34.03
C GLN A 266 -16.38 18.75 33.61
N LYS A 267 -17.71 18.80 33.67
CA LYS A 267 -18.46 20.02 33.36
C LYS A 267 -18.03 21.15 34.29
N ASN A 268 -17.79 22.34 33.74
CA ASN A 268 -17.35 23.53 34.47
C ASN A 268 -15.98 23.38 35.16
N TRP A 269 -15.06 22.57 34.62
CA TRP A 269 -13.73 22.40 35.20
C TRP A 269 -12.98 23.76 35.26
N PRO A 270 -12.57 24.23 36.46
CA PRO A 270 -12.08 25.59 36.66
C PRO A 270 -10.76 25.88 35.91
N PHE A 271 -9.96 24.84 35.65
CA PHE A 271 -8.66 24.96 34.98
C PHE A 271 -8.74 24.91 33.46
N ARG A 272 -9.92 24.70 32.86
CA ARG A 272 -10.08 24.55 31.40
C ARG A 272 -9.44 25.68 30.60
N ARG A 273 -9.64 26.94 31.02
CA ARG A 273 -9.07 28.10 30.30
C ARG A 273 -7.54 28.12 30.32
N ALA A 274 -6.95 27.82 31.48
CA ALA A 274 -5.49 27.78 31.62
C ALA A 274 -4.91 26.62 30.79
N PHE A 275 -5.58 25.47 30.81
CA PHE A 275 -5.23 24.29 30.05
C PHE A 275 -5.30 24.53 28.53
N ASP A 276 -6.40 25.12 28.04
CA ASP A 276 -6.58 25.44 26.62
C ASP A 276 -5.53 26.42 26.11
N ARG A 277 -5.05 27.34 26.96
CA ARG A 277 -3.95 28.25 26.62
C ARG A 277 -2.64 27.50 26.40
N ILE A 278 -2.28 26.57 27.30
CA ILE A 278 -1.08 25.74 27.16
C ILE A 278 -1.20 24.84 25.93
N LEU A 279 -2.37 24.21 25.73
CA LEU A 279 -2.62 23.36 24.57
C LEU A 279 -2.52 24.14 23.26
N SER A 280 -3.05 25.37 23.21
CA SER A 280 -2.94 26.23 22.02
C SER A 280 -1.48 26.55 21.73
N GLN A 281 -0.67 26.90 22.74
CA GLN A 281 0.78 27.11 22.57
C GLN A 281 1.50 25.85 22.06
N ALA A 282 1.12 24.66 22.54
CA ALA A 282 1.69 23.39 22.07
C ALA A 282 1.29 23.07 20.62
N VAL A 283 0.07 23.41 20.19
CA VAL A 283 -0.38 23.25 18.81
C VAL A 283 0.33 24.26 17.90
N GLU A 284 0.35 25.54 18.30
CA GLU A 284 0.95 26.65 17.54
C GLU A 284 2.47 26.51 17.37
N SER A 285 3.17 26.00 18.39
CA SER A 285 4.61 25.68 18.29
C SER A 285 4.91 24.45 17.44
N GLY A 286 3.89 23.71 16.99
CA GLY A 286 4.05 22.48 16.21
C GLY A 286 4.42 21.24 17.04
N LEU A 287 4.44 21.35 18.38
CA LEU A 287 4.79 20.25 19.27
C LEU A 287 3.85 19.05 19.10
N VAL A 288 2.53 19.31 18.99
CA VAL A 288 1.54 18.25 18.74
C VAL A 288 1.79 17.56 17.39
N HIS A 289 2.05 18.33 16.33
CA HIS A 289 2.33 17.77 15.02
C HIS A 289 3.62 16.93 15.00
N TYR A 290 4.66 17.38 15.71
CA TYR A 290 5.91 16.66 15.87
C TYR A 290 5.70 15.29 16.53
N TRP A 291 4.98 15.25 17.67
CA TRP A 291 4.71 14.00 18.38
C TRP A 291 3.79 13.07 17.59
N MET A 292 2.72 13.58 16.97
CA MET A 292 1.85 12.78 16.10
C MET A 292 2.60 12.22 14.89
N GLY A 293 3.54 12.98 14.33
CA GLY A 293 4.42 12.53 13.25
C GLY A 293 5.34 11.39 13.71
N ASN A 294 5.92 11.49 14.90
CA ASN A 294 6.79 10.45 15.46
C ASN A 294 6.00 9.19 15.87
N PHE A 295 4.82 9.36 16.46
CA PHE A 295 3.89 8.28 16.74
C PHE A 295 3.56 7.53 15.45
N ARG A 296 3.09 8.22 14.40
CA ARG A 296 2.79 7.61 13.10
C ARG A 296 3.98 6.92 12.45
N ARG A 297 5.22 7.38 12.70
CA ARG A 297 6.44 6.74 12.19
C ARG A 297 6.86 5.51 13.03
N GLY A 298 6.19 5.23 14.14
CA GLY A 298 6.56 4.18 15.09
C GLY A 298 7.90 4.47 15.80
N ARG A 299 8.32 5.74 15.87
CA ARG A 299 9.60 6.14 16.50
C ARG A 299 9.51 6.37 17.99
N THR A 300 8.33 6.76 18.48
CA THR A 300 8.04 6.74 19.91
C THR A 300 7.83 5.29 20.28
N ALA A 301 8.94 4.59 20.54
CA ALA A 301 8.88 3.29 21.15
C ALA A 301 8.10 3.46 22.47
N TRP A 302 6.92 2.87 22.52
CA TRP A 302 6.47 2.32 23.79
C TRP A 302 7.59 1.39 24.23
N ASP A 303 8.04 1.55 25.47
CA ASP A 303 9.12 0.73 26.02
C ASP A 303 8.90 -0.77 25.76
N GLY A 304 9.99 -1.53 25.80
CA GLY A 304 10.04 -2.97 25.48
C GLY A 304 8.99 -3.84 26.21
N ASN A 305 8.34 -3.32 27.26
CA ASN A 305 7.33 -4.04 28.03
C ASN A 305 5.95 -4.04 27.37
N THR A 306 5.58 -2.98 26.65
CA THR A 306 4.37 -2.99 25.81
C THR A 306 4.64 -3.73 24.49
N GLU A 307 5.91 -3.70 24.07
CA GLU A 307 6.45 -4.55 23.02
C GLU A 307 6.25 -6.02 23.36
N ALA A 308 6.47 -6.48 24.60
CA ALA A 308 6.25 -7.86 25.02
C ALA A 308 4.78 -8.31 24.89
N MET A 309 3.79 -7.43 25.06
CA MET A 309 2.37 -7.78 24.92
C MET A 309 1.93 -7.92 23.46
N LEU A 310 2.42 -7.03 22.57
CA LEU A 310 2.25 -7.17 21.12
C LEU A 310 3.14 -8.27 20.53
N ILE A 311 4.31 -8.52 21.14
CA ILE A 311 5.26 -9.58 20.77
C ILE A 311 4.75 -10.93 21.23
N ASP A 312 4.16 -11.11 22.41
CA ASP A 312 3.56 -12.40 22.80
C ASP A 312 2.39 -12.76 21.87
N GLU A 313 1.52 -11.80 21.53
CA GLU A 313 0.47 -12.01 20.51
C GLU A 313 1.02 -12.21 19.08
N THR A 314 2.26 -11.81 18.79
CA THR A 314 2.92 -12.07 17.51
C THR A 314 3.88 -13.27 17.53
N ALA A 315 4.33 -13.71 18.69
CA ALA A 315 5.16 -14.88 18.93
C ALA A 315 4.28 -16.13 18.96
N GLU A 316 3.12 -16.07 19.62
CA GLU A 316 2.03 -17.05 19.41
C GLU A 316 1.66 -17.15 17.93
N PHE A 317 1.64 -16.02 17.21
CA PHE A 317 1.40 -16.03 15.76
C PHE A 317 2.56 -16.62 14.95
N LEU A 318 3.83 -16.40 15.29
CA LEU A 318 4.95 -17.05 14.58
C LEU A 318 4.98 -18.55 14.86
N LEU A 319 4.58 -18.97 16.06
CA LEU A 319 4.40 -20.37 16.43
C LEU A 319 3.18 -20.99 15.71
N ASP A 320 2.04 -20.28 15.62
CA ASP A 320 0.84 -20.71 14.89
C ASP A 320 1.04 -20.68 13.36
N TRP A 321 1.77 -19.70 12.83
CA TRP A 321 2.12 -19.59 11.42
C TRP A 321 3.13 -20.69 11.01
N SER A 322 4.19 -20.91 11.80
CA SER A 322 5.12 -22.02 11.52
C SER A 322 4.44 -23.38 11.63
N SER A 323 3.50 -23.54 12.56
CA SER A 323 2.74 -24.78 12.74
C SER A 323 1.64 -24.98 11.69
N SER A 324 1.04 -23.92 11.14
CA SER A 324 0.08 -24.01 10.03
C SER A 324 0.75 -24.21 8.66
N VAL A 325 1.97 -23.70 8.47
CA VAL A 325 2.81 -24.01 7.30
C VAL A 325 3.30 -25.46 7.33
N THR A 326 3.54 -26.04 8.52
CA THR A 326 3.90 -27.47 8.66
C THR A 326 2.70 -28.43 8.73
N ARG A 327 1.49 -27.96 9.08
CA ARG A 327 0.26 -28.78 9.13
C ARG A 327 -0.61 -28.69 7.88
N GLY A 328 0.01 -28.59 6.70
CA GLY A 328 -0.65 -28.89 5.43
C GLY A 328 -0.99 -30.37 5.25
N ASN A 329 -1.62 -31.01 6.25
CA ASN A 329 -2.37 -32.27 6.19
C ASN A 329 -2.77 -32.71 7.61
N LYS A 330 -3.95 -32.29 8.10
CA LYS A 330 -4.85 -33.13 8.93
C LYS A 330 -6.17 -32.41 9.23
N LYS A 331 -7.26 -33.16 9.09
CA LYS A 331 -8.65 -32.74 9.28
C LYS A 331 -9.02 -32.60 10.78
N SER A 332 -9.80 -31.54 11.04
CA SER A 332 -10.92 -31.36 12.00
C SER A 332 -10.83 -31.83 13.47
N LEU A 333 -11.22 -30.91 14.37
CA LEU A 333 -12.10 -31.03 15.56
C LEU A 333 -12.42 -29.56 15.97
N GLY A 334 -13.65 -29.02 16.03
CA GLY A 334 -14.79 -29.30 16.92
C GLY A 334 -14.90 -28.16 17.97
N PRO A 335 -15.94 -27.29 18.00
CA PRO A 335 -15.93 -26.10 18.85
C PRO A 335 -16.50 -26.37 20.25
N GLY A 336 -15.71 -26.07 21.28
CA GLY A 336 -16.14 -26.01 22.67
C GLY A 336 -16.16 -24.57 23.17
N GLN A 337 -17.28 -24.19 23.78
CA GLN A 337 -17.56 -22.88 24.38
C GLN A 337 -16.46 -22.40 25.34
N ARG A 338 -16.10 -21.13 25.26
CA ARG A 338 -15.55 -20.36 26.39
C ARG A 338 -16.19 -18.99 26.43
N GLU A 339 -17.00 -18.79 27.47
CA GLU A 339 -17.48 -17.50 27.94
C GLU A 339 -16.56 -16.95 29.04
N ASN A 340 -16.47 -15.63 29.05
CA ASN A 340 -16.20 -14.70 30.15
C ASN A 340 -14.77 -14.24 30.52
N GLN A 341 -14.74 -12.90 30.62
CA GLN A 341 -13.96 -12.01 31.49
C GLN A 341 -12.46 -11.85 31.27
N TYR A 342 -12.12 -10.86 30.44
CA TYR A 342 -10.97 -9.99 30.68
C TYR A 342 -11.33 -8.54 30.31
N GLU A 343 -11.71 -7.75 31.31
CA GLU A 343 -11.82 -6.30 31.20
C GLU A 343 -10.47 -5.70 31.66
N TYR A 344 -9.46 -5.74 30.80
CA TYR A 344 -8.23 -4.96 30.98
C TYR A 344 -8.31 -3.72 30.09
N GLU A 345 -8.99 -2.68 30.57
CA GLU A 345 -8.56 -1.33 30.19
C GLU A 345 -7.21 -1.11 30.91
N GLN A 346 -6.11 -0.89 30.18
CA GLN A 346 -4.88 -0.40 30.82
C GLN A 346 -5.12 1.05 31.21
N LEU A 347 -5.51 1.21 32.47
CA LEU A 347 -5.90 2.46 33.08
C LEU A 347 -4.72 2.93 33.95
N THR A 348 -3.95 3.90 33.46
CA THR A 348 -2.91 4.53 34.29
C THR A 348 -3.49 5.76 34.95
N MET A 349 -3.69 5.68 36.27
CA MET A 349 -3.95 6.87 37.08
C MET A 349 -2.63 7.56 37.41
N ILE A 350 -2.56 8.86 37.13
CA ILE A 350 -1.44 9.71 37.52
C ILE A 350 -1.99 10.77 38.48
N GLU A 351 -1.36 10.92 39.64
CA GLU A 351 -1.63 11.99 40.58
C GLU A 351 -0.61 13.11 40.32
N LEU A 352 -1.10 14.35 40.11
CA LEU A 352 -0.28 15.53 39.89
C LEU A 352 -0.61 16.53 41.00
N ASP A 353 0.39 17.19 41.57
CA ASP A 353 0.17 18.14 42.68
C ASP A 353 -0.90 19.19 42.33
N GLY A 354 -2.00 19.19 43.09
CA GLY A 354 -3.15 20.08 42.89
C GLY A 354 -4.25 19.58 41.94
N ILE A 355 -4.06 18.43 41.27
CA ILE A 355 -5.06 17.75 40.44
C ILE A 355 -5.36 16.41 41.11
N ARG A 356 -6.61 16.20 41.53
CA ARG A 356 -6.92 15.09 42.42
C ARG A 356 -6.71 13.73 41.75
N ARG A 357 -7.04 13.55 40.45
CA ARG A 357 -6.77 12.31 39.67
C ARG A 357 -6.75 12.58 38.14
N CYS A 358 -5.69 12.16 37.44
CA CYS A 358 -5.60 12.17 35.96
C CYS A 358 -5.73 10.75 35.39
N PHE A 359 -6.36 10.65 34.23
CA PHE A 359 -6.58 9.40 33.52
C PHE A 359 -5.99 9.43 32.11
N ILE A 360 -5.08 8.50 31.81
CA ILE A 360 -4.51 8.32 30.46
C ILE A 360 -5.04 7.02 29.87
N ILE A 361 -5.64 7.13 28.68
CA ILE A 361 -6.05 5.99 27.87
C ILE A 361 -5.20 6.02 26.59
N GLY A 362 -4.40 4.96 26.41
CA GLY A 362 -3.47 4.79 25.29
C GLY A 362 -4.12 4.54 23.95
#